data_AF-A0A942J849-F1
#
_entry.id   AF-A0A942J849-F1
#
_cell.length_a   1.000
_cell.length_b   1.000
_cell.length_c   1.000
_cell.angle_alpha   90.00
_cell.angle_beta   90.00
_cell.angle_gamma   90.00
#
_symmetry.space_group_name_H-M   'P 1'
#
loop_
_entity.id
_entity.type
_entity.pdbx_description
1 polymer ?
#
loop_
_entity_poly.entity_id
_entity_poly.type
_entity_poly.pdbx_seq_one_letter_code
_entity_poly.pdbx_strand_id
1 'polypeptide(L)'
;MHRRGLLRRGEDGALSPGFLLFIVAAAVGSLFLVQFAHAHVLRTEAHTAADAAALAGARSLRDQMIASLAMAPPLGGGMPVLDEAMMHAQAASYAARNDAVLLPSSGRAGMCRYRAEVRGTNNVMSGPSAELQQGRPEAAAAAEVQLPQLTGFGLSFACTPAFSGGLNIIDLDRVKDLVPGYPSLGSPEPPPDLEDPPDPADYDDPADYDQAYEEWQDAVEEAMEQQEQAAQQAYEAARQIWYGKVVDHARGLLTNGSEIRLVAP
;
A
#
# COMPACT_ATOMS: atom_id res chain seq x y z
N MET A 1 -9.81 -105.44 20.38
CA MET A 1 -9.44 -104.38 21.37
C MET A 1 -8.94 -103.16 20.61
N HIS A 2 -9.81 -102.16 20.39
CA HIS A 2 -9.49 -100.94 19.66
C HIS A 2 -8.96 -99.86 20.61
N ARG A 3 -7.72 -99.41 20.40
CA ARG A 3 -7.19 -98.18 20.99
C ARG A 3 -7.88 -97.00 20.32
N ARG A 4 -8.78 -96.33 21.05
CA ARG A 4 -9.28 -95.00 20.68
C ARG A 4 -8.16 -93.98 20.89
N GLY A 5 -7.62 -93.48 19.78
CA GLY A 5 -6.77 -92.30 19.78
C GLY A 5 -7.56 -91.08 20.21
N LEU A 6 -7.17 -90.49 21.35
CA LEU A 6 -7.57 -89.15 21.75
C LEU A 6 -6.79 -88.17 20.87
N LEU A 7 -7.36 -87.80 19.73
CA LEU A 7 -6.99 -86.56 19.05
C LEU A 7 -7.45 -85.42 19.96
N ARG A 8 -6.49 -84.82 20.67
CA ARG A 8 -6.67 -83.55 21.37
C ARG A 8 -7.10 -82.52 20.34
N ARG A 9 -8.35 -82.12 20.52
CA ARG A 9 -9.10 -81.13 19.78
C ARG A 9 -8.57 -79.75 20.14
N GLY A 10 -8.26 -78.95 19.12
CA GLY A 10 -8.22 -77.49 19.16
C GLY A 10 -7.31 -76.87 20.21
N GLU A 11 -6.05 -76.64 19.87
CA GLU A 11 -5.41 -75.39 20.33
C GLU A 11 -6.11 -74.27 19.56
N ASP A 12 -7.24 -73.87 20.13
CA ASP A 12 -7.99 -72.69 19.73
C ASP A 12 -7.01 -71.53 19.61
N GLY A 13 -7.11 -70.76 18.51
CA GLY A 13 -6.31 -69.58 18.20
C GLY A 13 -6.54 -68.42 19.18
N ALA A 14 -6.38 -68.68 20.47
CA ALA A 14 -6.43 -67.71 21.53
C ALA A 14 -5.17 -66.85 21.42
N LEU A 15 -5.34 -65.65 20.88
CA LEU A 15 -4.36 -64.57 20.92
C LEU A 15 -3.79 -64.51 22.34
N SER A 16 -2.46 -64.62 22.47
CA SER A 16 -1.82 -64.57 23.77
C SER A 16 -2.20 -63.24 24.47
N PRO A 17 -2.44 -63.23 25.80
CA PRO A 17 -2.86 -62.02 26.52
C PRO A 17 -1.94 -60.80 26.28
N GLY A 18 -0.64 -61.05 26.08
CA GLY A 18 0.34 -60.02 25.73
C GLY A 18 0.12 -59.40 24.34
N PHE A 19 -0.29 -60.20 23.36
CA PHE A 19 -0.60 -59.69 22.01
C PHE A 19 -1.87 -58.83 22.00
N LEU A 20 -2.86 -59.19 22.83
CA LEU A 20 -4.08 -58.41 23.02
C LEU A 20 -3.78 -57.04 23.67
N LEU A 21 -2.92 -57.02 24.71
CA LEU A 21 -2.42 -55.78 25.31
C LEU A 21 -1.63 -54.92 24.31
N PHE A 22 -0.81 -55.55 23.47
CA PHE A 22 -0.07 -54.83 22.42
C PHE A 22 -1.01 -54.19 21.40
N ILE A 23 -2.03 -54.90 20.92
CA ILE A 23 -3.04 -54.33 20.01
C ILE A 23 -3.76 -53.15 20.65
N VAL A 24 -4.17 -53.27 21.91
CA VAL A 24 -4.84 -52.19 22.64
C VAL A 24 -3.90 -50.98 22.80
N ALA A 25 -2.65 -51.20 23.19
CA ALA A 25 -1.66 -50.14 23.31
C ALA A 25 -1.37 -49.47 21.96
N ALA A 26 -1.27 -50.24 20.88
CA ALA A 26 -1.09 -49.71 19.53
C ALA A 26 -2.31 -48.92 19.04
N ALA A 27 -3.54 -49.37 19.34
CA ALA A 27 -4.77 -48.67 19.00
C ALA A 27 -4.93 -47.37 19.80
N VAL A 28 -4.61 -47.39 21.09
CA VAL A 28 -4.57 -46.18 21.93
C VAL A 28 -3.49 -45.21 21.42
N GLY A 29 -2.30 -45.73 21.09
CA GLY A 29 -1.21 -44.94 20.51
C GLY A 29 -1.58 -44.29 19.17
N SER A 30 -2.28 -45.02 18.28
CA SER A 30 -2.72 -44.47 16.99
C SER A 30 -3.77 -43.37 17.15
N LEU A 31 -4.71 -43.51 18.10
CA LEU A 31 -5.66 -42.45 18.47
C LEU A 31 -4.95 -41.16 18.90
N PHE A 32 -3.88 -41.27 19.71
CA PHE A 32 -3.09 -40.09 20.10
C PHE A 32 -2.40 -39.43 18.92
N LEU A 33 -1.75 -40.23 18.05
CA LEU A 33 -1.07 -39.70 16.86
C LEU A 33 -2.04 -38.97 15.91
N VAL A 34 -3.25 -39.49 15.73
CA VAL A 34 -4.30 -38.84 14.92
C VAL A 34 -4.72 -37.50 15.53
N GLN A 35 -4.88 -37.41 16.85
CA GLN A 35 -5.21 -36.14 17.50
C GLN A 35 -4.08 -35.10 17.35
N PHE A 36 -2.83 -35.51 17.51
CA PHE A 36 -1.68 -34.62 17.29
C PHE A 36 -1.60 -34.13 15.84
N ALA A 37 -1.82 -35.02 14.87
CA ALA A 37 -1.85 -34.65 13.46
C ALA A 37 -2.97 -33.64 13.16
N HIS A 38 -4.17 -33.87 13.69
CA HIS A 38 -5.31 -32.97 13.50
C HIS A 38 -5.09 -31.58 14.12
N ALA A 39 -4.53 -31.52 15.33
CA ALA A 39 -4.19 -30.25 15.98
C ALA A 39 -3.14 -29.45 15.18
N HIS A 40 -2.15 -30.15 14.60
CA HIS A 40 -1.14 -29.51 13.76
C HIS A 40 -1.75 -28.94 12.47
N VAL A 41 -2.65 -29.68 11.81
CA VAL A 41 -3.34 -29.22 10.59
C VAL A 41 -4.15 -27.95 10.88
N LEU A 42 -4.98 -27.95 11.93
CA LEU A 42 -5.79 -26.79 12.31
C LEU A 42 -4.95 -25.53 12.61
N ARG A 43 -3.75 -25.70 13.17
CA ARG A 43 -2.83 -24.59 13.42
C ARG A 43 -2.25 -24.03 12.12
N THR A 44 -1.84 -24.91 11.20
CA THR A 44 -1.34 -24.50 9.87
C THR A 44 -2.42 -23.79 9.06
N GLU A 45 -3.67 -24.25 9.14
CA GLU A 45 -4.83 -23.60 8.50
C GLU A 45 -5.06 -22.20 9.07
N ALA A 46 -5.02 -22.05 10.40
CA ALA A 46 -5.15 -20.74 11.05
C ALA A 46 -4.04 -19.76 10.61
N HIS A 47 -2.78 -20.21 10.53
CA HIS A 47 -1.68 -19.39 10.02
C HIS A 47 -1.88 -18.98 8.55
N THR A 48 -2.31 -19.93 7.71
CA THR A 48 -2.61 -19.67 6.29
C THR A 48 -3.73 -18.64 6.15
N ALA A 49 -4.78 -18.74 6.98
CA ALA A 49 -5.87 -17.78 7.02
C ALA A 49 -5.40 -16.39 7.47
N ALA A 50 -4.51 -16.32 8.47
CA ALA A 50 -3.93 -15.07 8.95
C ALA A 50 -3.10 -14.39 7.85
N ASP A 51 -2.24 -15.14 7.17
CA ASP A 51 -1.39 -14.63 6.08
C ASP A 51 -2.25 -14.15 4.90
N ALA A 52 -3.27 -14.92 4.51
CA ALA A 52 -4.21 -14.54 3.46
C ALA A 52 -4.97 -13.25 3.81
N ALA A 53 -5.43 -13.12 5.05
CA ALA A 53 -6.11 -11.92 5.54
C ALA A 53 -5.17 -10.71 5.60
N ALA A 54 -3.94 -10.88 6.08
CA ALA A 54 -2.92 -9.83 6.14
C ALA A 54 -2.57 -9.33 4.74
N LEU A 55 -2.32 -10.23 3.78
CA LEU A 55 -2.06 -9.91 2.39
C LEU A 55 -3.24 -9.20 1.72
N ALA A 56 -4.48 -9.62 1.99
CA ALA A 56 -5.67 -8.96 1.46
C ALA A 56 -5.82 -7.53 2.01
N GLY A 57 -5.64 -7.33 3.32
CA GLY A 57 -5.65 -6.00 3.93
C GLY A 57 -4.55 -5.10 3.36
N ALA A 58 -3.33 -5.62 3.20
CA ALA A 58 -2.21 -4.88 2.60
C ALA A 58 -2.42 -4.57 1.10
N ARG A 59 -3.09 -5.46 0.35
CA ARG A 59 -3.49 -5.18 -1.05
C ARG A 59 -4.50 -4.04 -1.11
N SER A 60 -5.53 -4.07 -0.27
CA SER A 60 -6.49 -2.97 -0.16
C SER A 60 -5.80 -1.65 0.19
N LEU A 61 -4.87 -1.68 1.16
CA LEU A 61 -4.06 -0.53 1.55
C LEU A 61 -3.29 0.05 0.37
N ARG A 62 -2.59 -0.80 -0.39
CA ARG A 62 -1.86 -0.39 -1.59
C ARG A 62 -2.79 0.24 -2.63
N ASP A 63 -3.92 -0.40 -2.92
CA ASP A 63 -4.83 0.05 -3.97
C ASP A 63 -5.45 1.41 -3.60
N GLN A 64 -5.75 1.63 -2.31
CA GLN A 64 -6.19 2.92 -1.79
C GLN A 64 -5.09 3.99 -1.85
N MET A 65 -3.83 3.64 -1.56
CA MET A 65 -2.71 4.56 -1.76
C MET A 65 -2.58 4.99 -3.23
N ILE A 66 -2.69 4.04 -4.17
CA ILE A 66 -2.67 4.32 -5.61
C ILE A 66 -3.82 5.26 -5.99
N ALA A 67 -5.04 4.97 -5.52
CA ALA A 67 -6.21 5.79 -5.79
C ALA A 67 -6.07 7.21 -5.21
N SER A 68 -5.53 7.32 -4.00
CA SER A 68 -5.31 8.61 -3.34
C SER A 68 -4.28 9.46 -4.09
N LEU A 69 -3.23 8.84 -4.64
CA LEU A 69 -2.23 9.54 -5.44
C LEU A 69 -2.82 10.03 -6.77
N ALA A 70 -3.74 9.26 -7.36
CA ALA A 70 -4.43 9.66 -8.58
C ALA A 70 -5.43 10.81 -8.37
N MET A 71 -5.95 10.97 -7.14
CA MET A 71 -6.95 11.98 -6.80
C MET A 71 -6.37 13.20 -6.07
N ALA A 72 -5.11 13.14 -5.61
CA ALA A 72 -4.49 14.21 -4.84
C ALA A 72 -4.37 15.50 -5.68
N PRO A 73 -4.88 16.65 -5.20
CA PRO A 73 -4.70 17.91 -5.90
C PRO A 73 -3.21 18.31 -5.93
N PRO A 74 -2.79 19.06 -6.96
CA PRO A 74 -1.40 19.51 -7.14
C PRO A 74 -0.91 20.49 -6.06
N LEU A 75 -1.79 20.92 -5.16
CA LEU A 75 -1.48 21.81 -4.04
C LEU A 75 -1.55 20.96 -2.77
N GLY A 76 -0.38 20.51 -2.31
CA GLY A 76 -0.20 19.58 -1.20
C GLY A 76 -1.18 19.84 -0.05
N GLY A 77 -1.88 18.78 0.38
CA GLY A 77 -2.87 18.94 1.43
C GLY A 77 -3.56 17.65 1.78
N GLY A 78 -2.83 16.73 2.40
CA GLY A 78 -3.43 15.64 3.15
C GLY A 78 -2.66 14.33 3.03
N MET A 79 -2.42 13.71 4.18
CA MET A 79 -2.21 12.25 4.21
C MET A 79 -3.39 11.58 3.52
N PRO A 80 -3.17 10.54 2.72
CA PRO A 80 -4.27 9.85 2.06
C PRO A 80 -5.28 9.39 3.10
N VAL A 81 -6.55 9.75 2.91
CA VAL A 81 -7.64 9.23 3.73
C VAL A 81 -7.86 7.79 3.30
N LEU A 82 -7.37 6.86 4.13
CA LEU A 82 -7.49 5.42 3.89
C LEU A 82 -8.73 4.90 4.62
N ASP A 83 -9.58 4.19 3.89
CA ASP A 83 -10.76 3.49 4.39
C ASP A 83 -10.34 2.18 5.08
N GLU A 84 -10.24 2.26 6.41
CA GLU A 84 -9.93 1.10 7.26
C GLU A 84 -11.03 0.05 7.27
N ALA A 85 -12.29 0.45 7.07
CA ALA A 85 -13.41 -0.49 6.99
C ALA A 85 -13.32 -1.35 5.73
N MET A 86 -12.94 -0.76 4.58
CA MET A 86 -12.72 -1.52 3.36
C MET A 86 -11.55 -2.50 3.49
N MET A 87 -10.42 -2.07 4.11
CA MET A 87 -9.29 -2.98 4.36
C MET A 87 -9.70 -4.16 5.24
N HIS A 88 -10.44 -3.87 6.32
CA HIS A 88 -10.93 -4.89 7.25
C HIS A 88 -11.93 -5.84 6.59
N ALA A 89 -12.84 -5.32 5.76
CA ALA A 89 -13.79 -6.13 5.00
C ALA A 89 -13.09 -7.09 4.01
N GLN A 90 -12.06 -6.63 3.31
CA GLN A 90 -11.28 -7.50 2.42
C GLN A 90 -10.52 -8.58 3.21
N ALA A 91 -9.84 -8.21 4.29
CA ALA A 91 -9.17 -9.15 5.17
C ALA A 91 -10.15 -10.20 5.74
N ALA A 92 -11.35 -9.78 6.16
CA ALA A 92 -12.38 -10.66 6.68
C ALA A 92 -12.92 -11.63 5.62
N SER A 93 -13.13 -11.17 4.39
CA SER A 93 -13.52 -12.04 3.27
C SER A 93 -12.47 -13.12 3.00
N TYR A 94 -11.17 -12.79 3.08
CA TYR A 94 -10.11 -13.77 2.88
C TYR A 94 -9.94 -14.72 4.06
N ALA A 95 -10.12 -14.26 5.30
CA ALA A 95 -10.17 -15.13 6.47
C ALA A 95 -11.33 -16.14 6.36
N ALA A 96 -12.53 -15.68 5.97
CA ALA A 96 -13.71 -16.52 5.84
C ALA A 96 -13.57 -17.61 4.77
N ARG A 97 -12.85 -17.34 3.67
CA ARG A 97 -12.53 -18.33 2.63
C ARG A 97 -11.57 -19.42 3.10
N ASN A 98 -10.88 -19.21 4.22
CA ASN A 98 -9.94 -20.14 4.85
C ASN A 98 -10.48 -20.62 6.21
N ASP A 99 -11.81 -20.72 6.36
CA ASP A 99 -12.49 -21.23 7.56
C ASP A 99 -12.04 -20.54 8.86
N ALA A 100 -11.82 -19.23 8.79
CA ALA A 100 -11.43 -18.41 9.93
C ALA A 100 -12.25 -17.13 10.02
N VAL A 101 -12.33 -16.59 11.23
CA VAL A 101 -12.97 -15.31 11.53
C VAL A 101 -11.89 -14.30 11.88
N LEU A 102 -11.93 -13.13 11.23
CA LEU A 102 -11.04 -12.02 11.55
C LEU A 102 -11.43 -11.42 12.91
N LEU A 103 -10.43 -11.20 13.77
CA LEU A 103 -10.62 -10.62 15.10
C LEU A 103 -10.66 -9.09 15.04
N PRO A 104 -11.37 -8.43 15.98
CA PRO A 104 -11.48 -6.96 16.03
C PRO A 104 -10.14 -6.23 16.23
N SER A 105 -9.12 -6.92 16.75
CA SER A 105 -7.75 -6.43 16.90
C SER A 105 -7.01 -6.27 15.56
N SER A 106 -7.57 -6.80 14.47
CA SER A 106 -7.01 -6.68 13.12
C SER A 106 -7.22 -5.27 12.56
N GLY A 107 -6.20 -4.73 11.92
CA GLY A 107 -6.27 -3.42 11.32
C GLY A 107 -4.93 -2.91 10.85
N ARG A 108 -4.90 -1.62 10.54
CA ARG A 108 -3.69 -0.95 10.09
C ARG A 108 -2.72 -0.77 11.27
N ALA A 109 -1.48 -1.24 11.09
CA ALA A 109 -0.42 -1.25 12.12
C ALA A 109 0.75 -0.31 11.74
N GLY A 110 0.44 0.78 11.03
CA GLY A 110 1.41 1.74 10.49
C GLY A 110 0.94 2.32 9.16
N MET A 111 1.75 3.17 8.52
CA MET A 111 1.32 3.80 7.27
C MET A 111 1.14 2.78 6.13
N CYS A 112 2.04 1.80 6.04
CA CYS A 112 2.09 0.81 4.96
C CYS A 112 1.97 -0.64 5.45
N ARG A 113 1.51 -0.85 6.68
CA ARG A 113 1.45 -2.17 7.31
C ARG A 113 0.03 -2.50 7.75
N TYR A 114 -0.41 -3.71 7.45
CA TYR A 114 -1.67 -4.27 7.91
C TYR A 114 -1.41 -5.51 8.76
N ARG A 115 -2.06 -5.62 9.92
CA ARG A 115 -1.96 -6.76 10.85
C ARG A 115 -3.31 -7.45 10.91
N ALA A 116 -3.32 -8.77 10.67
CA ALA A 116 -4.50 -9.60 10.77
C ALA A 116 -4.31 -10.60 11.92
N GLU A 117 -5.30 -10.66 12.79
CA GLU A 117 -5.44 -11.70 13.80
C GLU A 117 -6.72 -12.47 13.47
N VAL A 118 -6.62 -13.79 13.38
CA VAL A 118 -7.74 -14.66 12.99
C VAL A 118 -7.94 -15.76 14.03
N ARG A 119 -9.17 -16.26 14.08
CA ARG A 119 -9.56 -17.41 14.87
C ARG A 119 -10.23 -18.43 13.96
N GLY A 120 -9.69 -19.64 13.87
CA GLY A 120 -10.29 -20.73 13.09
C GLY A 120 -11.72 -21.04 13.56
N THR A 121 -12.60 -21.49 12.67
CA THR A 121 -13.98 -21.85 13.05
C THR A 121 -14.07 -23.24 13.67
N ASN A 122 -13.09 -24.10 13.36
CA ASN A 122 -13.01 -25.47 13.81
C ASN A 122 -12.38 -25.57 15.21
N ASN A 123 -12.91 -26.47 16.04
CA ASN A 123 -12.41 -26.69 17.40
C ASN A 123 -11.24 -27.68 17.37
N VAL A 124 -10.18 -27.40 18.11
CA VAL A 124 -9.13 -28.39 18.40
C VAL A 124 -9.61 -29.25 19.57
N MET A 125 -9.77 -30.55 19.37
CA MET A 125 -9.84 -31.50 20.48
C MET A 125 -8.41 -31.88 20.86
N SER A 126 -7.93 -31.36 21.99
CA SER A 126 -6.65 -31.76 22.58
C SER A 126 -6.89 -32.84 23.64
N GLY A 127 -5.95 -33.80 23.77
CA GLY A 127 -6.10 -35.03 24.55
C GLY A 127 -6.31 -34.89 26.08
N PRO A 128 -6.25 -36.02 26.82
CA PRO A 128 -6.85 -36.19 28.16
C PRO A 128 -6.11 -35.54 29.34
N SER A 129 -5.10 -34.69 29.13
CA SER A 129 -4.45 -33.95 30.22
C SER A 129 -5.03 -32.55 30.35
N ALA A 130 -6.11 -32.46 31.12
CA ALA A 130 -6.43 -31.50 32.19
C ALA A 130 -5.95 -30.03 32.13
N GLU A 131 -5.75 -29.42 30.96
CA GLU A 131 -5.77 -27.97 30.78
C GLU A 131 -6.27 -27.65 29.36
N LEU A 132 -7.47 -28.17 29.10
CA LEU A 132 -8.25 -27.99 27.89
C LEU A 132 -8.64 -26.51 27.72
N GLN A 133 -7.75 -25.71 27.10
CA GLN A 133 -8.25 -24.64 26.25
C GLN A 133 -9.06 -25.31 25.14
N GLN A 134 -10.38 -25.40 25.32
CA GLN A 134 -11.33 -25.46 24.21
C GLN A 134 -11.21 -24.17 23.41
N GLY A 135 -10.07 -24.01 22.74
CA GLY A 135 -9.69 -22.83 22.01
C GLY A 135 -9.75 -23.17 20.53
N ARG A 136 -10.50 -22.37 19.79
CA ARG A 136 -10.27 -22.28 18.35
C ARG A 136 -8.83 -21.81 18.11
N PRO A 137 -8.11 -22.35 17.14
CA PRO A 137 -6.73 -21.95 16.89
C PRO A 137 -6.72 -20.48 16.48
N GLU A 138 -5.90 -19.67 17.16
CA GLU A 138 -5.68 -18.27 16.83
C GLU A 138 -4.31 -18.10 16.18
N ALA A 139 -4.23 -17.22 15.19
CA ALA A 139 -2.99 -16.90 14.50
C ALA A 139 -2.97 -15.41 14.14
N ALA A 140 -1.77 -14.84 14.11
CA ALA A 140 -1.53 -13.46 13.71
C ALA A 140 -0.50 -13.40 12.60
N ALA A 141 -0.71 -12.51 11.65
CA ALA A 141 0.21 -12.21 10.57
C ALA A 141 0.20 -10.71 10.27
N ALA A 142 1.31 -10.20 9.75
CA ALA A 142 1.40 -8.84 9.27
C ALA A 142 1.91 -8.82 7.83
N ALA A 143 1.44 -7.87 7.04
CA ALA A 143 1.90 -7.63 5.68
C ALA A 143 2.23 -6.15 5.50
N GLU A 144 3.33 -5.89 4.79
CA GLU A 144 3.83 -4.55 4.53
C GLU A 144 3.91 -4.29 3.02
N VAL A 145 3.45 -3.11 2.63
CA VAL A 145 3.51 -2.60 1.26
C VAL A 145 4.84 -1.87 1.10
N GLN A 146 5.71 -2.39 0.24
CA GLN A 146 6.94 -1.69 -0.14
C GLN A 146 6.67 -0.82 -1.36
N LEU A 147 6.80 0.50 -1.15
CA LEU A 147 6.68 1.49 -2.22
C LEU A 147 8.08 1.71 -2.82
N PRO A 148 8.24 1.65 -4.16
CA PRO A 148 9.51 1.98 -4.79
C PRO A 148 9.87 3.44 -4.52
N GLN A 149 11.14 3.70 -4.21
CA GLN A 149 11.61 5.07 -4.00
C GLN A 149 11.63 5.84 -5.33
N LEU A 150 10.87 6.93 -5.41
CA LEU A 150 10.87 7.87 -6.54
C LEU A 150 11.98 8.91 -6.36
N THR A 151 13.23 8.46 -6.31
CA THR A 151 14.42 9.32 -6.15
C THR A 151 14.61 10.33 -7.28
N GLY A 152 14.03 10.09 -8.46
CA GLY A 152 14.13 11.00 -9.62
C GLY A 152 13.30 12.28 -9.53
N PHE A 153 12.25 12.32 -8.70
CA PHE A 153 11.27 13.42 -8.65
C PHE A 153 11.28 14.21 -7.34
N GLY A 154 12.27 13.97 -6.46
CA GLY A 154 12.31 14.57 -5.12
C GLY A 154 11.19 14.08 -4.18
N LEU A 155 10.40 13.09 -4.62
CA LEU A 155 9.30 12.52 -3.84
C LEU A 155 9.78 11.26 -3.12
N SER A 156 10.00 11.37 -1.81
CA SER A 156 10.23 10.20 -0.97
C SER A 156 8.88 9.65 -0.50
N PHE A 157 8.40 8.57 -1.12
CA PHE A 157 7.26 7.78 -0.64
C PHE A 157 7.68 6.79 0.45
N ALA A 158 8.68 7.15 1.26
CA ALA A 158 9.05 6.32 2.38
C ALA A 158 7.86 6.24 3.34
N CYS A 159 7.58 5.03 3.83
CA CYS A 159 6.59 4.77 4.88
C CYS A 159 7.06 5.27 6.25
N THR A 160 7.68 6.46 6.26
CA THR A 160 8.13 7.18 7.45
C THR A 160 7.07 8.23 7.80
N PRO A 161 6.94 8.59 9.09
CA PRO A 161 5.97 9.59 9.53
C PRO A 161 6.24 11.00 8.97
N ALA A 162 7.36 11.20 8.27
CA ALA A 162 7.71 12.45 7.61
C ALA A 162 7.24 12.42 6.15
N PHE A 163 5.92 12.43 5.93
CA PHE A 163 5.36 12.90 4.66
C PHE A 163 5.51 14.43 4.65
N SER A 164 6.74 14.91 4.50
CA SER A 164 7.04 16.32 4.26
C SER A 164 6.68 16.61 2.80
N GLY A 165 5.40 16.86 2.56
CA GLY A 165 4.80 17.21 1.26
C GLY A 165 5.25 18.58 0.73
N GLY A 166 6.54 18.86 0.78
CA GLY A 166 7.13 19.97 0.06
C GLY A 166 7.56 19.50 -1.32
N LEU A 167 6.76 19.81 -2.34
CA LEU A 167 7.21 19.93 -3.74
C LEU A 167 8.21 21.10 -3.93
N ASN A 168 9.01 21.40 -2.90
CA ASN A 168 9.94 22.53 -2.85
C ASN A 168 11.32 22.18 -3.44
N ILE A 169 11.46 21.05 -4.13
CA ILE A 169 12.70 20.64 -4.80
C ILE A 169 12.44 20.32 -6.27
N ILE A 170 11.45 20.96 -6.89
CA ILE A 170 11.49 21.11 -8.34
C ILE A 170 12.51 22.21 -8.60
N ASP A 171 13.74 21.81 -8.89
CA ASP A 171 14.73 22.69 -9.47
C ASP A 171 14.13 23.25 -10.76
N LEU A 172 13.80 24.55 -10.77
CA LEU A 172 13.16 25.20 -11.92
C LEU A 172 14.00 25.04 -13.19
N ASP A 173 15.32 24.87 -13.06
CA ASP A 173 16.19 24.61 -14.19
C ASP A 173 15.94 23.23 -14.82
N ARG A 174 15.50 22.22 -14.06
CA ARG A 174 15.09 20.91 -14.62
C ARG A 174 13.73 20.95 -15.30
N VAL A 175 12.85 21.91 -14.95
CA VAL A 175 11.54 22.05 -15.63
C VAL A 175 11.74 22.46 -17.09
N LYS A 176 12.78 23.26 -17.37
CA LYS A 176 13.16 23.70 -18.72
C LYS A 176 13.50 22.51 -19.62
N ASP A 177 14.17 21.49 -19.08
CA ASP A 177 14.49 20.26 -19.82
C ASP A 177 13.26 19.38 -20.09
N LEU A 178 12.21 19.49 -19.26
CA LEU A 178 11.02 18.63 -19.29
C LEU A 178 9.89 19.17 -20.17
N VAL A 179 9.88 20.49 -20.43
CA VAL A 179 8.87 21.18 -21.25
C VAL A 179 9.58 21.97 -22.35
N PRO A 180 9.73 21.38 -23.56
CA PRO A 180 10.31 22.07 -24.70
C PRO A 180 9.50 23.33 -25.00
N GLY A 181 10.15 24.50 -25.00
CA GLY A 181 9.50 25.79 -25.23
C GLY A 181 9.05 26.53 -23.97
N TYR A 182 9.47 26.09 -22.77
CA TYR A 182 9.31 26.91 -21.56
C TYR A 182 10.09 28.23 -21.75
N PRO A 183 9.43 29.40 -21.79
CA PRO A 183 10.14 30.66 -21.92
C PRO A 183 11.10 30.78 -20.75
N SER A 184 12.34 31.18 -21.02
CA SER A 184 13.24 31.56 -19.93
C SER A 184 12.49 32.57 -19.08
N LEU A 185 12.30 32.27 -17.79
CA LEU A 185 11.88 33.23 -16.76
C LEU A 185 13.01 34.26 -16.56
N GLY A 186 13.45 34.90 -17.64
CA GLY A 186 14.12 36.18 -17.55
C GLY A 186 13.15 37.14 -16.88
N SER A 187 13.69 38.18 -16.25
CA SER A 187 12.85 39.30 -15.82
C SER A 187 12.00 39.76 -17.02
N PRO A 188 10.73 40.12 -16.80
CA PRO A 188 9.91 40.69 -17.86
C PRO A 188 10.68 41.85 -18.51
N GLU A 189 11.00 41.69 -19.79
CA GLU A 189 11.61 42.73 -20.61
C GLU A 189 10.48 43.47 -21.32
N PRO A 190 10.48 44.82 -21.31
CA PRO A 190 9.53 45.57 -22.10
C PRO A 190 9.63 45.14 -23.57
N PRO A 191 8.52 45.18 -24.33
CA PRO A 191 8.56 44.80 -25.72
C PRO A 191 9.50 45.74 -26.49
N PRO A 192 10.15 45.26 -27.56
CA PRO A 192 11.26 45.96 -28.22
C PRO A 192 10.89 47.32 -28.84
N ASP A 193 9.60 47.57 -29.02
CA ASP A 193 9.02 48.84 -29.48
C ASP A 193 8.76 49.85 -28.35
N LEU A 194 8.91 49.46 -27.08
CA LEU A 194 8.73 50.30 -25.90
C LEU A 194 10.02 50.45 -25.06
N GLU A 195 11.18 50.01 -25.58
CA GLU A 195 12.47 50.08 -24.85
C GLU A 195 12.93 51.53 -24.60
N ASP A 196 12.70 52.42 -25.58
CA ASP A 196 13.12 53.81 -25.51
C ASP A 196 11.91 54.72 -25.23
N PRO A 197 11.95 55.57 -24.18
CA PRO A 197 10.94 56.59 -23.97
C PRO A 197 10.95 57.62 -25.10
N PRO A 198 9.84 58.32 -25.37
CA PRO A 198 9.80 59.38 -26.37
C PRO A 198 10.90 60.43 -26.10
N ASP A 199 11.60 60.86 -27.17
CA ASP A 199 12.65 61.88 -27.05
C ASP A 199 12.01 63.27 -26.93
N PRO A 200 12.27 64.06 -25.87
CA PRO A 200 11.73 65.41 -25.75
C PRO A 200 12.14 66.33 -26.91
N ALA A 201 13.21 66.01 -27.65
CA ALA A 201 13.62 66.77 -28.83
C ALA A 201 12.65 66.67 -30.02
N ASP A 202 11.75 65.68 -30.02
CA ASP A 202 10.77 65.46 -31.09
C ASP A 202 9.48 66.29 -30.92
N TYR A 203 9.36 67.07 -29.83
CA TYR A 203 8.14 67.81 -29.46
C TYR A 203 8.39 69.31 -29.33
N ASP A 204 7.58 70.12 -30.03
CA ASP A 204 7.66 71.59 -29.96
C ASP A 204 6.93 72.17 -28.72
N ASP A 205 5.95 71.44 -28.17
CA ASP A 205 5.18 71.81 -26.97
C ASP A 205 5.46 70.82 -25.83
N PRO A 206 5.90 71.30 -24.64
CA PRO A 206 6.08 70.43 -23.46
C PRO A 206 4.84 69.63 -23.06
N ALA A 207 3.62 70.16 -23.30
CA ALA A 207 2.39 69.44 -22.97
C ALA A 207 2.19 68.18 -23.84
N ASP A 208 2.61 68.24 -25.10
CA ASP A 208 2.53 67.09 -26.03
C ASP A 208 3.54 66.00 -25.62
N TYR A 209 4.71 66.39 -25.12
CA TYR A 209 5.69 65.45 -24.56
C TYR A 209 5.18 64.76 -23.30
N ASP A 210 4.63 65.53 -22.34
CA ASP A 210 4.11 64.97 -21.09
C ASP A 210 3.01 63.93 -21.37
N GLN A 211 2.11 64.23 -22.32
CA GLN A 211 1.08 63.28 -22.75
C GLN A 211 1.69 62.02 -23.41
N ALA A 212 2.64 62.18 -24.34
CA ALA A 212 3.28 61.04 -25.00
C ALA A 212 4.07 60.16 -24.02
N TYR A 213 4.68 60.76 -23.00
CA TYR A 213 5.39 60.05 -21.95
C TYR A 213 4.45 59.27 -21.03
N GLU A 214 3.30 59.84 -20.63
CA GLU A 214 2.26 59.13 -19.89
C GLU A 214 1.70 57.94 -20.69
N GLU A 215 1.39 58.13 -21.98
CA GLU A 215 0.92 57.05 -22.86
C GLU A 215 1.97 55.93 -23.01
N TRP A 216 3.26 56.27 -23.07
CA TRP A 216 4.34 55.30 -23.09
C TRP A 216 4.45 54.53 -21.76
N GLN A 217 4.33 55.20 -20.61
CA GLN A 217 4.38 54.55 -19.29
C GLN A 217 3.23 53.55 -19.12
N ASP A 218 2.00 53.94 -19.47
CA ASP A 218 0.82 53.07 -19.40
C ASP A 218 0.99 51.83 -20.31
N ALA A 219 1.55 52.02 -21.51
CA ALA A 219 1.81 50.92 -22.44
C ALA A 219 2.87 49.94 -21.92
N VAL A 220 3.93 50.45 -21.28
CA VAL A 220 4.97 49.61 -20.64
C VAL A 220 4.39 48.82 -19.46
N GLU A 221 3.61 49.47 -18.60
CA GLU A 221 2.96 48.81 -17.46
C GLU A 221 2.01 47.70 -17.94
N GLU A 222 1.14 47.99 -18.90
CA GLU A 222 0.23 46.99 -19.48
C GLU A 222 0.99 45.82 -20.10
N ALA A 223 2.07 46.09 -20.85
CA ALA A 223 2.88 45.04 -21.46
C ALA A 223 3.56 44.14 -20.41
N MET A 224 4.08 44.72 -19.32
CA MET A 224 4.66 43.95 -18.21
C MET A 224 3.61 43.09 -17.51
N GLU A 225 2.42 43.63 -17.23
CA GLU A 225 1.31 42.86 -16.62
C GLU A 225 0.89 41.69 -17.52
N GLN A 226 0.77 41.92 -18.84
CA GLN A 226 0.45 40.86 -19.80
C GLN A 226 1.53 39.77 -19.83
N GLN A 227 2.81 40.16 -19.77
CA GLN A 227 3.92 39.22 -19.73
C GLN A 227 3.94 38.40 -18.44
N GLU A 228 3.67 39.02 -17.28
CA GLU A 228 3.57 38.33 -16.00
C GLU A 228 2.41 37.33 -16.00
N GLN A 229 1.23 37.74 -16.49
CA GLN A 229 0.07 36.85 -16.63
C GLN A 229 0.38 35.67 -17.57
N ALA A 230 1.03 35.91 -18.70
CA ALA A 230 1.44 34.87 -19.64
C ALA A 230 2.45 33.90 -19.00
N ALA A 231 3.42 34.42 -18.23
CA ALA A 231 4.38 33.60 -17.50
C ALA A 231 3.69 32.75 -16.42
N GLN A 232 2.71 33.32 -15.70
CA GLN A 232 1.93 32.59 -14.70
C GLN A 232 1.09 31.48 -15.34
N GLN A 233 0.42 31.74 -16.47
CA GLN A 233 -0.33 30.73 -17.21
C GLN A 233 0.58 29.62 -17.74
N ALA A 234 1.76 29.95 -18.26
CA ALA A 234 2.74 28.98 -18.73
C ALA A 234 3.28 28.11 -17.58
N TYR A 235 3.54 28.71 -16.41
CA TYR A 235 3.91 27.99 -15.20
C TYR A 235 2.81 27.02 -14.76
N GLU A 236 1.55 27.46 -14.72
CA GLU A 236 0.41 26.61 -14.36
C GLU A 236 0.24 25.44 -15.35
N ALA A 237 0.37 25.69 -16.64
CA ALA A 237 0.29 24.65 -17.68
C ALA A 237 1.43 23.62 -17.58
N ALA A 238 2.68 24.07 -17.46
CA ALA A 238 3.84 23.18 -17.29
C ALA A 238 3.74 22.37 -16.00
N ARG A 239 3.29 23.01 -14.92
CA ARG A 239 3.01 22.35 -13.66
C ARG A 239 1.98 21.24 -13.85
N GLN A 240 0.84 21.49 -14.49
CA GLN A 240 -0.18 20.47 -14.76
C GLN A 240 0.37 19.28 -15.57
N ILE A 241 1.16 19.55 -16.63
CA ILE A 241 1.79 18.49 -17.44
C ILE A 241 2.75 17.65 -16.60
N TRP A 242 3.57 18.30 -15.77
CA TRP A 242 4.51 17.61 -14.89
C TRP A 242 3.78 16.71 -13.88
N TYR A 243 2.71 17.20 -13.25
CA TYR A 243 1.88 16.38 -12.35
C TYR A 243 1.29 15.17 -13.08
N GLY A 244 0.76 15.35 -14.29
CA GLY A 244 0.23 14.24 -15.10
C GLY A 244 1.29 13.15 -15.31
N LYS A 245 2.50 13.53 -15.74
CA LYS A 245 3.61 12.59 -15.94
C LYS A 245 4.05 11.91 -14.64
N VAL A 246 4.12 12.64 -13.53
CA VAL A 246 4.50 12.08 -12.22
C VAL A 246 3.44 11.10 -11.72
N VAL A 247 2.16 11.44 -11.83
CA VAL A 247 1.05 10.57 -11.45
C VAL A 247 1.05 9.31 -12.31
N ASP A 248 1.23 9.42 -13.63
CA ASP A 248 1.29 8.28 -14.53
C ASP A 248 2.50 7.38 -14.25
N HIS A 249 3.66 7.98 -14.01
CA HIS A 249 4.88 7.23 -13.69
C HIS A 249 4.76 6.54 -12.32
N ALA A 250 4.25 7.24 -11.30
CA ALA A 250 4.01 6.66 -9.99
C ALA A 250 2.93 5.58 -10.04
N ARG A 251 1.86 5.75 -10.81
CA ARG A 251 0.87 4.69 -11.08
C ARG A 251 1.54 3.48 -11.72
N GLY A 252 2.40 3.68 -12.73
CA GLY A 252 3.16 2.60 -13.37
C GLY A 252 4.04 1.83 -12.38
N LEU A 253 4.77 2.55 -11.53
CA LEU A 253 5.62 1.96 -10.48
C LEU A 253 4.80 1.24 -9.39
N LEU A 254 3.67 1.79 -8.98
CA LEU A 254 2.84 1.16 -7.96
C LEU A 254 2.10 -0.06 -8.52
N THR A 255 1.75 -0.05 -9.80
CA THR A 255 1.09 -1.21 -10.43
C THR A 255 2.09 -2.33 -10.69
N ASN A 256 3.32 -2.01 -11.12
CA ASN A 256 4.28 -3.02 -11.60
C ASN A 256 5.46 -3.29 -10.64
N GLY A 257 5.76 -2.38 -9.71
CA GLY A 257 6.95 -2.41 -8.85
C GLY A 257 6.67 -2.34 -7.35
N SER A 258 5.40 -2.30 -6.93
CA SER A 258 5.05 -2.47 -5.52
C SER A 258 5.07 -3.95 -5.15
N GLU A 259 5.81 -4.28 -4.09
CA GLU A 259 5.84 -5.63 -3.55
C GLU A 259 5.12 -5.65 -2.20
N ILE A 260 4.30 -6.67 -1.99
CA ILE A 260 3.66 -6.91 -0.69
C ILE A 260 4.39 -8.09 -0.07
N ARG A 261 4.99 -7.87 1.10
CA ARG A 261 5.72 -8.91 1.82
C ARG A 261 5.04 -9.22 3.15
N LEU A 262 5.00 -10.50 3.49
CA LEU A 262 4.69 -10.93 4.85
C LEU A 262 5.85 -10.52 5.76
N VAL A 263 5.51 -9.99 6.93
CA VAL A 263 6.45 -9.58 7.97
C VAL A 263 6.04 -10.23 9.29
N ALA A 264 7.00 -10.34 10.21
CA ALA A 264 6.69 -10.83 11.55
C ALA A 264 5.58 -9.97 12.20
N PRO A 265 4.61 -10.61 12.86
CA PRO A 265 3.43 -9.96 13.42
C PRO A 265 3.72 -8.96 14.54
#